data_AF-A0AA35QGA7-F1
#
_entry.id   AF-A0AA35QGA7-F1
#
_cell.length_a   1.000
_cell.length_b   1.000
_cell.length_c   1.000
_cell.angle_alpha   90.00
_cell.angle_beta   90.00
_cell.angle_gamma   90.00
#
_symmetry.space_group_name_H-M   'P 1'
#
loop_
_entity.id
_entity.type
_entity.pdbx_description
1 polymer ?
#
loop_
_entity_poly.entity_id
_entity_poly.type
_entity_poly.pdbx_seq_one_letter_code
_entity_poly.pdbx_strand_id
1 'polypeptide(L)'
;MASTSDDDQAPEASQFSSFEEATRFFQENGFLYQTIPEIGKLFTSLGPEAKTRDGFNKYFKDIVFHHQHLKQFLEPYTQNLPAYAISLGADPTHYFTLTVDQEIHQGHGQPIAVYIWREGTKLECAQGSPSGKFITQQWGNRMFLIPYPQIKGQFKEIPAIMEGGGM
;
A
#
# COMPACT_ATOMS: atom_id res chain seq x y z
N MET A 1 21.87 -25.04 11.46
CA MET A 1 21.81 -25.34 10.02
C MET A 1 20.96 -24.25 9.40
N ALA A 2 21.56 -23.45 8.51
CA ALA A 2 20.93 -22.29 7.90
C ALA A 2 19.88 -22.73 6.88
N SER A 3 18.66 -22.20 7.01
CA SER A 3 17.59 -22.33 6.03
C SER A 3 17.72 -21.19 5.03
N THR A 4 18.36 -21.45 3.89
CA THR A 4 18.17 -20.72 2.63
C THR A 4 16.73 -20.99 2.15
N SER A 5 15.84 -20.08 1.77
CA SER A 5 15.96 -18.67 1.35
C SER A 5 14.52 -18.09 1.27
N ASP A 6 14.12 -17.26 2.22
CA ASP A 6 12.96 -16.34 2.11
C ASP A 6 13.42 -14.86 2.08
N ASP A 7 14.75 -14.61 2.03
CA ASP A 7 15.37 -13.28 2.01
C ASP A 7 15.02 -12.42 0.78
N ASP A 8 14.33 -13.01 -0.19
CA ASP A 8 13.91 -12.33 -1.42
C ASP A 8 12.45 -11.90 -1.42
N GLN A 9 11.63 -12.24 -0.41
CA GLN A 9 10.24 -11.76 -0.33
C GLN A 9 10.11 -10.61 0.67
N ALA A 10 9.22 -9.67 0.38
CA ALA A 10 8.87 -8.61 1.29
C ALA A 10 8.22 -9.20 2.56
N PRO A 11 8.58 -8.74 3.78
CA PRO A 11 7.95 -9.22 4.99
C PRO A 11 6.51 -8.72 5.08
N GLU A 12 5.60 -9.62 5.48
CA GLU A 12 4.23 -9.25 5.79
C GLU A 12 4.16 -8.42 7.07
N ALA A 13 3.20 -7.49 7.14
CA ALA A 13 2.97 -6.67 8.33
C ALA A 13 2.72 -7.51 9.60
N SER A 14 2.14 -8.70 9.45
CA SER A 14 1.85 -9.64 10.53
C SER A 14 3.09 -10.31 11.13
N GLN A 15 4.24 -10.24 10.46
CA GLN A 15 5.50 -10.85 10.90
C GLN A 15 6.29 -9.97 11.87
N PHE A 16 5.98 -8.67 11.95
CA PHE A 16 6.65 -7.76 12.88
C PHE A 16 6.19 -8.00 14.32
N SER A 17 7.14 -7.96 15.26
CA SER A 17 6.87 -8.22 16.67
C SER A 17 6.20 -7.04 17.38
N SER A 18 6.24 -5.85 16.78
CA SER A 18 5.66 -4.64 17.32
C SER A 18 5.26 -3.63 16.25
N PHE A 19 4.33 -2.74 16.61
CA PHE A 19 3.94 -1.60 15.79
C PHE A 19 5.12 -0.67 15.44
N GLU A 20 6.04 -0.47 16.39
CA GLU A 20 7.23 0.36 16.18
C GLU A 20 8.14 -0.23 15.10
N GLU A 21 8.32 -1.54 15.11
CA GLU A 21 9.13 -2.26 14.13
C GLU A 21 8.53 -2.17 12.72
N ALA A 22 7.22 -2.41 12.60
CA ALA A 22 6.51 -2.27 11.32
C ALA A 22 6.56 -0.83 10.79
N THR A 23 6.42 0.17 11.67
CA THR A 23 6.51 1.59 11.31
C THR A 23 7.91 1.95 10.80
N ARG A 24 8.95 1.49 11.50
CA ARG A 24 10.33 1.69 11.08
C ARG A 24 10.60 1.08 9.71
N PHE A 25 10.16 -0.17 9.51
CA PHE A 25 10.27 -0.83 8.22
C PHE A 25 9.57 -0.02 7.12
N PHE A 26 8.34 0.44 7.35
CA PHE A 26 7.60 1.26 6.38
C PHE A 26 8.35 2.56 6.02
N GLN A 27 8.89 3.27 7.01
CA GLN A 27 9.62 4.51 6.80
C GLN A 27 10.93 4.31 6.02
N GLU A 28 11.65 3.22 6.29
CA GLU A 28 12.91 2.89 5.62
C GLU A 28 12.68 2.37 4.19
N ASN A 29 11.65 1.55 3.99
CA ASN A 29 11.47 0.81 2.74
C ASN A 29 10.43 1.43 1.81
N GLY A 30 9.51 2.24 2.34
CA GLY A 30 8.45 2.94 1.60
C GLY A 30 7.18 2.13 1.35
N PHE A 31 7.11 0.91 1.88
CA PHE A 31 5.96 0.05 1.73
C PHE A 31 5.78 -0.83 2.96
N LEU A 32 4.53 -1.29 3.13
CA LEU A 32 4.12 -2.31 4.08
C LEU A 32 2.90 -2.97 3.44
N TYR A 33 2.83 -4.30 3.48
CA TYR A 33 1.67 -5.03 2.95
C TYR A 33 1.21 -6.10 3.92
N GLN A 34 -0.05 -6.48 3.82
CA GLN A 34 -0.60 -7.58 4.60
C GLN A 34 -1.59 -8.39 3.77
N THR A 35 -1.45 -9.71 3.79
CA THR A 35 -2.45 -10.62 3.24
C THR A 35 -3.67 -10.62 4.15
N ILE A 36 -4.84 -10.29 3.59
CA ILE A 36 -6.13 -10.27 4.28
C ILE A 36 -7.17 -10.92 3.36
N PRO A 37 -7.42 -12.23 3.52
CA PRO A 37 -8.33 -12.97 2.65
C PRO A 37 -9.73 -12.38 2.52
N GLU A 38 -10.23 -11.73 3.57
CA GLU A 38 -11.51 -11.02 3.60
C GLU A 38 -11.55 -9.88 2.57
N ILE A 39 -10.43 -9.17 2.40
CA ILE A 39 -10.29 -8.11 1.39
C ILE A 39 -10.36 -8.72 -0.01
N GLY A 40 -9.62 -9.81 -0.28
CA GLY A 40 -9.62 -10.46 -1.58
C GLY A 40 -11.00 -11.00 -1.98
N LYS A 41 -11.71 -11.62 -1.02
CA LYS A 41 -13.09 -12.09 -1.20
C LYS A 41 -14.05 -10.93 -1.46
N LEU A 42 -13.96 -9.85 -0.70
CA LEU A 42 -14.80 -8.67 -0.90
C LEU A 42 -14.56 -8.08 -2.29
N PHE A 43 -13.29 -7.86 -2.66
CA PHE A 43 -12.91 -7.33 -3.96
C PHE A 43 -13.52 -8.15 -5.10
N THR A 44 -13.44 -9.48 -4.98
CA THR A 44 -14.03 -10.42 -5.96
C THR A 44 -15.55 -10.31 -6.01
N SER A 45 -16.23 -10.25 -4.86
CA SER A 45 -17.69 -10.14 -4.79
C SER A 45 -18.25 -8.82 -5.35
N LEU A 46 -17.50 -7.72 -5.20
CA LEU A 46 -17.89 -6.41 -5.72
C LEU A 46 -17.63 -6.27 -7.23
N GLY A 47 -16.74 -7.09 -7.80
CA GLY A 47 -16.46 -7.11 -9.23
C GLY A 47 -16.06 -5.72 -9.75
N PRO A 48 -16.71 -5.20 -10.82
CA PRO A 48 -16.42 -3.86 -11.34
C PRO A 48 -16.60 -2.72 -10.33
N GLU A 49 -17.52 -2.87 -9.37
CA GLU A 49 -17.78 -1.83 -8.36
C GLU A 49 -16.58 -1.61 -7.44
N ALA A 50 -15.76 -2.65 -7.20
CA ALA A 50 -14.57 -2.57 -6.37
C ALA A 50 -13.57 -1.50 -6.86
N LYS A 51 -13.59 -1.19 -8.16
CA LYS A 51 -12.70 -0.21 -8.81
C LYS A 51 -13.24 1.22 -8.79
N THR A 52 -14.48 1.41 -8.36
CA THR A 52 -15.06 2.75 -8.22
C THR A 52 -14.58 3.41 -6.94
N ARG A 53 -14.61 4.76 -6.90
CA ARG A 53 -14.18 5.52 -5.72
C ARG A 53 -14.88 5.07 -4.45
N ASP A 54 -16.19 4.81 -4.51
CA ASP A 54 -16.98 4.56 -3.31
C ASP A 54 -17.26 3.07 -3.06
N GLY A 55 -17.06 2.20 -4.06
CA GLY A 55 -17.44 0.79 -4.00
C GLY A 55 -16.73 -0.01 -2.92
N PHE A 56 -15.38 0.04 -2.88
CA PHE A 56 -14.61 -0.61 -1.82
C PHE A 56 -14.55 0.25 -0.54
N ASN A 57 -14.46 1.58 -0.68
CA ASN A 57 -14.24 2.49 0.45
C ASN A 57 -15.32 2.43 1.53
N LYS A 58 -16.58 2.13 1.18
CA LYS A 58 -17.65 1.96 2.18
C LYS A 58 -17.43 0.79 3.15
N TYR A 59 -16.62 -0.20 2.79
CA TYR A 59 -16.30 -1.36 3.63
C TYR A 59 -14.90 -1.30 4.24
N PHE A 60 -14.05 -0.41 3.73
CA PHE A 60 -12.64 -0.34 4.08
C PHE A 60 -12.43 -0.16 5.59
N LYS A 61 -13.10 0.84 6.18
CA LYS A 61 -12.97 1.11 7.63
C LYS A 61 -13.39 -0.09 8.46
N ASP A 62 -14.50 -0.73 8.10
CA ASP A 62 -14.99 -1.89 8.84
C ASP A 62 -13.95 -3.00 8.77
N ILE A 63 -13.54 -3.46 7.59
CA ILE A 63 -12.59 -4.58 7.49
C ILE A 63 -11.26 -4.25 8.17
N VAL A 64 -10.68 -3.10 7.88
CA VAL A 64 -9.35 -2.74 8.37
C VAL A 64 -9.34 -2.53 9.88
N PHE A 65 -10.38 -1.92 10.46
CA PHE A 65 -10.41 -1.66 11.89
C PHE A 65 -10.80 -2.88 12.73
N HIS A 66 -11.24 -3.98 12.11
CA HIS A 66 -11.31 -5.28 12.79
C HIS A 66 -9.91 -5.88 13.02
N HIS A 67 -8.91 -5.53 12.22
CA HIS A 67 -7.53 -5.97 12.42
C HIS A 67 -6.77 -4.97 13.31
N GLN A 68 -6.57 -5.34 14.59
CA GLN A 68 -5.99 -4.43 15.58
C GLN A 68 -4.61 -3.88 15.19
N HIS A 69 -3.77 -4.69 14.53
CA HIS A 69 -2.45 -4.26 14.04
C HIS A 69 -2.57 -3.16 12.96
N LEU A 70 -3.45 -3.34 11.97
CA LEU A 70 -3.68 -2.35 10.91
C LEU A 70 -4.38 -1.11 11.43
N LYS A 71 -5.31 -1.28 12.39
CA LYS A 71 -5.93 -0.16 13.08
C LYS A 71 -4.85 0.71 13.73
N GLN A 72 -3.93 0.14 14.51
CA GLN A 72 -2.85 0.90 15.14
C GLN A 72 -2.00 1.66 14.12
N PHE A 73 -1.77 1.06 12.95
CA PHE A 73 -1.01 1.71 11.88
C PHE A 73 -1.77 2.82 11.18
N LEU A 74 -3.05 2.63 10.88
CA LEU A 74 -3.81 3.53 10.02
C LEU A 74 -4.60 4.58 10.80
N GLU A 75 -4.91 4.32 12.07
CA GLU A 75 -5.64 5.25 12.95
C GLU A 75 -4.97 6.64 13.03
N PRO A 76 -3.64 6.77 13.21
CA PRO A 76 -2.96 8.07 13.19
C PRO A 76 -3.18 8.87 11.90
N TYR A 77 -3.32 8.20 10.75
CA TYR A 77 -3.49 8.82 9.44
C TYR A 77 -4.96 9.07 9.07
N THR A 78 -5.89 8.36 9.72
CA THR A 78 -7.33 8.38 9.40
C THR A 78 -8.18 9.18 10.39
N GLN A 79 -7.61 9.64 11.51
CA GLN A 79 -8.33 10.35 12.57
C GLN A 79 -8.92 11.70 12.13
N ASN A 80 -8.34 12.39 11.14
CA ASN A 80 -8.76 13.75 10.75
C ASN A 80 -8.83 14.00 9.23
N LEU A 81 -8.56 12.99 8.40
CA LEU A 81 -8.53 13.12 6.95
C LEU A 81 -9.30 11.97 6.29
N PRO A 82 -9.91 12.20 5.13
CA PRO A 82 -10.53 11.13 4.39
C PRO A 82 -9.44 10.16 3.90
N ALA A 83 -9.42 8.96 4.47
CA ALA A 83 -8.67 7.84 3.94
C ALA A 83 -9.42 7.31 2.72
N TYR A 84 -8.76 7.33 1.56
CA TYR A 84 -9.29 6.74 0.33
C TYR A 84 -8.44 5.53 -0.02
N ALA A 85 -9.04 4.36 0.03
CA ALA A 85 -8.52 3.17 -0.61
C ALA A 85 -8.79 3.28 -2.12
N ILE A 86 -7.76 3.11 -2.93
CA ILE A 86 -7.92 3.02 -4.39
C ILE A 86 -7.55 1.61 -4.78
N SER A 87 -8.52 0.94 -5.39
CA SER A 87 -8.30 -0.34 -6.06
C SER A 87 -7.53 -0.09 -7.35
N LEU A 88 -6.22 -0.32 -7.31
CA LEU A 88 -5.41 -0.34 -8.53
C LEU A 88 -5.52 -1.73 -9.17
N GLY A 89 -5.90 -1.75 -10.44
CA GLY A 89 -5.73 -2.95 -11.25
C GLY A 89 -4.28 -3.04 -11.75
N ALA A 90 -3.80 -4.25 -12.01
CA ALA A 90 -2.65 -4.42 -12.87
C ALA A 90 -3.00 -3.83 -14.25
N ASP A 91 -2.38 -2.71 -14.59
CA ASP A 91 -2.59 -2.04 -15.87
C ASP A 91 -1.26 -2.01 -16.64
N PRO A 92 -1.11 -2.83 -17.69
CA PRO A 92 0.11 -2.89 -18.49
C PRO A 92 0.36 -1.63 -19.33
N THR A 93 -0.60 -0.70 -19.36
CA THR A 93 -0.52 0.58 -20.08
C THR A 93 -0.24 1.75 -19.15
N HIS A 94 -0.58 1.64 -17.86
CA HIS A 94 -0.32 2.67 -16.85
C HIS A 94 0.93 2.32 -16.04
N TYR A 95 2.06 2.82 -16.53
CA TYR A 95 3.38 2.71 -15.90
C TYR A 95 3.57 3.76 -14.82
N PHE A 96 2.67 3.90 -13.85
CA PHE A 96 2.80 4.91 -12.80
C PHE A 96 2.59 4.28 -11.43
N THR A 97 3.42 4.64 -10.46
CA THR A 97 3.08 4.45 -9.04
C THR A 97 2.41 5.72 -8.52
N LEU A 98 1.53 5.57 -7.53
CA LEU A 98 0.95 6.70 -6.82
C LEU A 98 1.82 7.02 -5.60
N THR A 99 2.03 8.30 -5.38
CA THR A 99 2.56 8.83 -4.13
C THR A 99 1.66 9.95 -3.64
N VAL A 100 1.89 10.39 -2.42
CA VAL A 100 1.12 11.43 -1.77
C VAL A 100 2.03 12.60 -1.43
N ASP A 101 1.41 13.77 -1.30
CA ASP A 101 2.07 14.99 -0.86
C ASP A 101 2.83 14.77 0.46
N GLN A 102 4.13 15.03 0.42
CA GLN A 102 4.99 14.93 1.61
C GLN A 102 5.00 16.23 2.42
N GLU A 103 4.46 17.34 1.90
CA GLU A 103 4.42 18.59 2.63
C GLU A 103 3.33 18.55 3.72
N ILE A 104 3.76 18.57 4.97
CA ILE A 104 2.85 18.72 6.12
C ILE A 104 2.45 20.20 6.19
N HIS A 105 1.40 20.58 5.47
CA HIS A 105 0.78 21.88 5.70
C HIS A 105 0.15 21.89 7.09
N GLN A 106 0.45 22.93 7.89
CA GLN A 106 -0.04 23.07 9.26
C GLN A 106 -1.56 22.84 9.31
N GLY A 107 -1.98 21.77 10.01
CA GLY A 107 -3.39 21.40 10.17
C GLY A 107 -3.85 20.19 9.32
N HIS A 108 -3.07 19.74 8.35
CA HIS A 108 -3.38 18.53 7.57
C HIS A 108 -2.38 17.41 7.93
N GLY A 109 -2.91 16.28 8.40
CA GLY A 109 -2.10 15.08 8.67
C GLY A 109 -1.32 14.58 7.45
N GLN A 110 -0.41 13.65 7.68
CA GLN A 110 0.34 12.96 6.61
C GLN A 110 -0.64 12.11 5.80
N PRO A 111 -0.80 12.34 4.49
CA PRO A 111 -1.61 11.46 3.67
C PRO A 111 -0.89 10.10 3.55
N ILE A 112 -1.67 9.03 3.40
CA ILE A 112 -1.18 7.70 3.05
C ILE A 112 -1.99 7.17 1.87
N ALA A 113 -1.34 6.43 0.98
CA ALA A 113 -2.02 5.67 -0.07
C ALA A 113 -2.19 4.23 0.39
N VAL A 114 -3.42 3.73 0.39
CA VAL A 114 -3.71 2.33 0.66
C VAL A 114 -4.19 1.68 -0.63
N TYR A 115 -3.43 0.69 -1.08
CA TYR A 115 -3.74 -0.10 -2.25
C TYR A 115 -4.51 -1.34 -1.84
N ILE A 116 -5.40 -1.80 -2.70
CA ILE A 116 -6.16 -3.03 -2.46
C ILE A 116 -5.91 -3.99 -3.61
N TRP A 117 -5.55 -5.22 -3.27
CA TRP A 117 -5.17 -6.24 -4.22
C TRP A 117 -6.09 -7.45 -4.11
N ARG A 118 -6.46 -7.98 -5.28
CA ARG A 118 -7.21 -9.24 -5.37
C ARG A 118 -6.32 -10.44 -5.02
N GLU A 119 -6.97 -11.57 -4.79
CA GLU A 119 -6.35 -12.88 -4.63
C GLU A 119 -5.35 -13.19 -5.77
N GLY A 120 -4.20 -13.77 -5.40
CA GLY A 120 -3.16 -14.19 -6.33
C GLY A 120 -2.38 -13.05 -7.00
N THR A 121 -2.51 -11.81 -6.53
CA THR A 121 -1.76 -10.68 -7.09
C THR A 121 -0.28 -10.80 -6.74
N LYS A 122 0.59 -10.60 -7.73
CA LYS A 122 2.04 -10.51 -7.55
C LYS A 122 2.46 -9.05 -7.72
N LEU A 123 3.26 -8.57 -6.78
CA LEU A 123 3.72 -7.18 -6.71
C LEU A 123 5.24 -7.15 -6.64
N GLU A 124 5.81 -6.04 -7.09
CA GLU A 124 7.22 -5.70 -6.91
C GLU A 124 7.28 -4.41 -6.09
N CYS A 125 7.90 -4.47 -4.93
CA CYS A 125 7.99 -3.35 -4.00
C CYS A 125 9.38 -2.72 -4.09
N ALA A 126 9.44 -1.44 -4.48
CA ALA A 126 10.69 -0.69 -4.59
C ALA A 126 11.23 -0.30 -3.20
N GLN A 127 12.17 -1.10 -2.69
CA GLN A 127 12.79 -0.94 -1.39
C GLN A 127 13.65 0.33 -1.32
N GLY A 128 13.37 1.19 -0.33
CA GLY A 128 14.11 2.44 -0.12
C GLY A 128 13.62 3.59 -1.00
N SER A 129 12.49 3.41 -1.69
CA SER A 129 11.86 4.44 -2.51
C SER A 129 11.59 5.79 -1.82
N PRO A 130 11.40 5.91 -0.48
CA PRO A 130 11.23 7.22 0.16
C PRO A 130 12.46 8.13 0.05
N SER A 131 13.65 7.57 -0.18
CA SER A 131 14.89 8.34 -0.39
C SER A 131 15.02 8.89 -1.82
N GLY A 132 14.18 8.43 -2.74
CA GLY A 132 14.17 8.82 -4.14
C GLY A 132 13.68 10.23 -4.37
N LYS A 133 14.20 10.88 -5.42
CA LYS A 133 13.67 12.14 -5.95
C LYS A 133 13.04 11.87 -7.30
N PHE A 134 11.75 12.10 -7.39
CA PHE A 134 10.96 11.80 -8.58
C PHE A 134 10.38 13.07 -9.18
N ILE A 135 10.28 13.09 -10.51
CA ILE A 135 9.43 14.06 -11.21
C ILE A 135 8.01 13.51 -11.14
N THR A 136 7.14 14.24 -10.45
CA THR A 136 5.75 13.86 -10.23
C THR A 136 4.79 14.64 -11.13
N GLN A 137 3.69 14.00 -11.49
CA GLN A 137 2.55 14.67 -12.11
C GLN A 137 1.38 14.72 -11.13
N GLN A 138 0.81 15.90 -10.89
CA GLN A 138 -0.36 16.05 -10.03
C GLN A 138 -1.55 15.31 -10.64
N TRP A 139 -2.21 14.47 -9.84
CA TRP A 139 -3.40 13.73 -10.26
C TRP A 139 -4.67 14.26 -9.56
N GLY A 140 -4.57 14.63 -8.28
CA GLY A 140 -5.66 15.23 -7.50
C GLY A 140 -5.64 14.84 -6.02
N ASN A 141 -6.30 15.58 -5.13
CA ASN A 141 -6.40 15.28 -3.69
C ASN A 141 -5.05 14.91 -3.03
N ARG A 142 -4.02 15.72 -3.25
CA ARG A 142 -2.65 15.49 -2.73
C ARG A 142 -2.01 14.17 -3.23
N MET A 143 -2.55 13.55 -4.28
CA MET A 143 -1.95 12.41 -4.96
C MET A 143 -1.18 12.84 -6.21
N PHE A 144 -0.08 12.14 -6.42
CA PHE A 144 0.88 12.38 -7.46
C PHE A 144 1.23 11.06 -8.15
N LEU A 145 1.42 11.12 -9.46
CA LEU A 145 1.88 10.00 -10.26
C LEU A 145 3.38 10.09 -10.48
N ILE A 146 4.09 9.00 -10.20
CA ILE A 146 5.50 8.83 -10.58
C ILE A 146 5.58 7.81 -11.71
N PRO A 147 6.06 8.19 -12.90
CA PRO A 147 6.36 7.25 -13.97
C PRO A 147 7.31 6.14 -13.51
N TYR A 148 6.89 4.88 -13.64
CA TYR A 148 7.63 3.67 -13.30
C TYR A 148 9.03 3.57 -13.93
N PRO A 149 9.32 4.09 -15.14
CA PRO A 149 10.69 4.17 -15.64
C PRO A 149 11.66 4.96 -14.74
N GLN A 150 11.16 5.85 -13.87
CA GLN A 150 11.98 6.54 -12.87
C GLN A 150 12.27 5.68 -11.64
N ILE A 151 11.60 4.54 -11.47
CA ILE A 151 11.76 3.65 -10.31
C ILE A 151 12.56 2.42 -10.72
N LYS A 152 12.23 1.87 -11.89
CA LYS A 152 12.85 0.66 -12.42
C LYS A 152 14.37 0.78 -12.48
N GLY A 153 15.05 -0.13 -11.78
CA GLY A 153 16.52 -0.19 -11.72
C GLY A 153 17.19 0.87 -10.83
N GLN A 154 16.43 1.77 -10.19
CA GLN A 154 16.97 2.69 -9.18
C GLN A 154 16.95 2.11 -7.77
N PHE A 155 15.98 1.24 -7.48
CA PHE A 155 15.78 0.62 -6.19
C PHE A 155 15.84 -0.90 -6.32
N LYS A 156 16.17 -1.59 -5.22
CA LYS A 156 15.99 -3.04 -5.14
C LYS A 156 14.47 -3.30 -5.17
N GLU A 157 14.01 -4.10 -6.12
CA GLU A 157 12.63 -4.55 -6.18
C GLU A 157 12.52 -5.88 -5.44
N ILE A 158 11.68 -5.91 -4.40
CA ILE A 158 11.42 -7.12 -3.61
C ILE A 158 10.01 -7.61 -3.96
N PRO A 159 9.82 -8.86 -4.39
CA PRO A 159 8.50 -9.42 -4.64
C PRO A 159 7.64 -9.50 -3.39
N ALA A 160 6.33 -9.32 -3.57
CA ALA A 160 5.29 -9.65 -2.61
C ALA A 160 4.17 -10.44 -3.31
N ILE A 161 3.62 -11.44 -2.63
CA ILE A 161 2.56 -12.29 -3.17
C ILE A 161 1.33 -12.16 -2.28
N MET A 162 0.24 -11.63 -2.83
CA MET A 162 -1.03 -11.46 -2.16
C MET A 162 -1.88 -12.72 -2.32
N GLU A 163 -1.47 -13.84 -1.69
CA GLU A 163 -2.11 -15.14 -1.91
C GLU A 163 -3.62 -15.09 -1.71
N GLY A 164 -4.09 -14.51 -0.60
CA GLY A 164 -5.51 -14.29 -0.30
C GLY A 164 -6.08 -12.94 -0.79
N GLY A 165 -5.26 -12.10 -1.43
CA GLY A 165 -5.53 -10.68 -1.57
C GLY A 165 -5.21 -9.92 -0.29
N GLY A 166 -5.39 -8.61 -0.29
CA GLY A 166 -5.05 -7.78 0.86
C GLY A 166 -4.75 -6.34 0.47
N MET A 167 -3.88 -5.70 1.23
CA MET A 167 -3.52 -4.30 1.09
C MET A 167 -2.04 -4.04 1.27
#